data_AF-A0A7S1UTP7-F1
#
_entry.id   AF-A0A7S1UTP7-F1
#
_cell.length_a   1.000
_cell.length_b   1.000
_cell.length_c   1.000
_cell.angle_alpha   90.00
_cell.angle_beta   90.00
_cell.angle_gamma   90.00
#
_symmetry.space_group_name_H-M   'P 1'
#
loop_
_entity.id
_entity.type
_entity.pdbx_description
1 polymer ?
#
loop_
_entity_poly.entity_id
_entity_poly.type
_entity_poly.pdbx_seq_one_letter_code
_entity_poly.pdbx_strand_id
1 'polypeptide(L)'
;AMEDLKQKGAAGTPSPAFGSFFDAFKVGAASTTTSSQSRDRKILVLEDNMALMGGTSQKLLDSLSAYTEDASTDWDMINLSYNPYVPNLQVSRTENDNIIKLSCGIGSALGTTAYIISEAGLRELLQHDAKEGYYAPIPDVMAELFPETRVAANPVPFVRAPKTKSLVNPQLDDLREVLFQPIVTAQVQRLLVSTGLSTNALLPLTILALLGMAALSGGVTLDAFWSIIHTGSYDGPILFAILSTLITVSSLAIIAQGVILAPKPPQTAASDTEEQNAFA
;
A
#
# COMPACT_ATOMS: atom_id res chain seq x y z
N ALA A 1 -16.05 -41.69 5.22
CA ALA A 1 -15.04 -40.64 5.49
C ALA A 1 -15.19 -39.38 4.61
N MET A 2 -16.36 -39.17 3.98
CA MET A 2 -16.65 -37.92 3.25
C MET A 2 -18.09 -37.42 3.51
N GLU A 3 -18.72 -37.91 4.57
CA GLU A 3 -20.04 -37.46 5.07
C GLU A 3 -19.98 -36.87 6.49
N ASP A 4 -18.83 -36.89 7.16
CA ASP A 4 -18.67 -36.41 8.55
C ASP A 4 -18.26 -34.92 8.68
N LEU A 5 -18.23 -34.17 7.57
CA LEU A 5 -17.91 -32.73 7.58
C LEU A 5 -19.13 -31.83 7.30
N LYS A 6 -20.34 -32.41 7.15
CA LYS A 6 -21.59 -31.64 6.96
C LYS A 6 -22.41 -31.40 8.23
N GLN A 7 -21.94 -31.83 9.41
CA GLN A 7 -22.68 -31.70 10.68
C GLN A 7 -22.00 -30.85 11.78
N LYS A 8 -21.07 -29.95 11.43
CA LYS A 8 -20.47 -28.97 12.37
C LYS A 8 -20.63 -27.50 11.97
N GLY A 9 -21.72 -27.18 11.25
CA GLY A 9 -22.03 -25.82 10.80
C GLY A 9 -23.33 -25.24 11.36
N ALA A 10 -23.82 -25.70 12.51
CA ALA A 10 -25.03 -25.16 13.14
C ALA A 10 -24.76 -24.72 14.58
N ALA A 11 -25.19 -23.49 14.88
CA ALA A 11 -25.24 -22.84 16.19
C ALA A 11 -23.90 -22.36 16.78
N GLY A 12 -23.27 -21.39 16.13
CA GLY A 12 -22.43 -20.40 16.83
C GLY A 12 -23.31 -19.21 17.24
N THR A 13 -23.63 -19.10 18.52
CA THR A 13 -24.22 -17.88 19.10
C THR A 13 -23.36 -16.66 18.72
N PRO A 14 -23.95 -15.55 18.25
CA PRO A 14 -23.18 -14.35 17.95
C PRO A 14 -22.45 -13.89 19.22
N SER A 15 -21.13 -13.66 19.08
CA SER A 15 -20.31 -13.13 20.16
C SER A 15 -20.84 -11.76 20.58
N PRO A 16 -21.11 -11.50 21.88
CA PRO A 16 -21.71 -10.25 22.35
C PRO A 16 -20.78 -9.03 22.19
N ALA A 17 -19.52 -9.23 21.82
CA ALA A 17 -18.54 -8.15 21.68
C ALA A 17 -18.82 -7.24 20.47
N PHE A 18 -19.34 -7.76 19.36
CA PHE A 18 -19.63 -6.96 18.15
C PHE A 18 -20.92 -6.13 18.27
N GLY A 19 -21.93 -6.64 18.99
CA GLY A 19 -23.17 -5.89 19.24
C GLY A 19 -22.95 -4.66 20.12
N SER A 20 -22.08 -4.77 21.14
CA SER A 20 -21.84 -3.67 22.09
C SER A 20 -21.17 -2.43 21.46
N PHE A 21 -20.41 -2.61 20.37
CA PHE A 21 -19.79 -1.51 19.66
C PHE A 21 -20.83 -0.66 18.91
N PHE A 22 -21.82 -1.30 18.26
CA PHE A 22 -22.92 -0.61 17.58
C PHE A 22 -23.95 -0.03 18.57
N ASP A 23 -24.16 -0.66 19.72
CA ASP A 23 -25.05 -0.14 20.77
C ASP A 23 -24.45 1.10 21.45
N ALA A 24 -23.13 1.18 21.61
CA ALA A 24 -22.45 2.39 22.10
C ALA A 24 -22.66 3.61 21.18
N PHE A 25 -22.81 3.40 19.87
CA PHE A 25 -23.15 4.47 18.92
C PHE A 25 -24.60 4.95 19.02
N LYS A 26 -25.54 4.11 19.51
CA LYS A 26 -26.94 4.51 19.73
C LYS A 26 -27.17 5.25 21.05
N VAL A 27 -26.37 4.98 22.08
CA VAL A 27 -26.55 5.57 23.43
C VAL A 27 -26.06 7.04 23.50
N GLY A 28 -25.31 7.53 22.51
CA GLY A 28 -24.88 8.93 22.43
C GLY A 28 -25.93 9.93 21.92
N ALA A 29 -27.14 9.50 21.57
CA ALA A 29 -28.16 10.34 20.92
C ALA A 29 -29.14 11.04 21.89
N ALA A 30 -28.94 10.93 23.20
CA ALA A 30 -29.82 11.55 24.19
C ALA A 30 -29.11 12.67 24.98
N SER A 31 -29.54 13.90 24.68
CA SER A 31 -29.44 15.10 25.51
C SER A 31 -28.15 15.93 25.45
N THR A 32 -28.07 16.82 24.46
CA THR A 32 -27.83 18.26 24.74
C THR A 32 -28.28 19.10 23.56
N THR A 33 -29.38 19.82 23.75
CA THR A 33 -29.89 20.81 22.79
C THR A 33 -28.94 22.00 22.76
N THR A 34 -28.05 22.01 21.78
CA THR A 34 -27.27 23.20 21.39
C THR A 34 -27.35 23.29 19.89
N SER A 35 -27.83 24.43 19.38
CA SER A 35 -27.84 24.75 17.95
C SER A 35 -26.40 24.95 17.45
N SER A 36 -25.64 23.86 17.34
CA SER A 36 -24.37 23.83 16.63
C SER A 36 -24.63 23.21 15.27
N GLN A 37 -24.26 23.90 14.19
CA GLN A 37 -23.99 23.24 12.93
C GLN A 37 -23.14 22.01 13.24
N SER A 38 -23.69 20.81 12.99
CA SER A 38 -23.03 19.55 13.27
C SER A 38 -21.70 19.57 12.51
N ARG A 39 -20.58 19.81 13.20
CA ARG A 39 -19.27 19.66 12.59
C ARG A 39 -19.14 18.20 12.19
N ASP A 40 -18.84 17.98 10.92
CA ASP A 40 -18.62 16.63 10.39
C ASP A 40 -17.54 15.94 11.22
N ARG A 41 -17.85 14.76 11.76
CA ARG A 41 -16.93 14.06 12.66
C ARG A 41 -15.79 13.45 11.85
N LYS A 42 -14.59 13.47 12.42
CA LYS A 42 -13.39 12.87 11.84
C LYS A 42 -13.01 11.69 12.72
N ILE A 43 -12.97 10.50 12.15
CA ILE A 43 -12.70 9.26 12.89
C ILE A 43 -11.26 8.82 12.62
N LEU A 44 -10.46 8.73 13.67
CA LEU A 44 -9.11 8.18 13.63
C LEU A 44 -9.15 6.67 13.90
N VAL A 45 -8.64 5.89 12.95
CA VAL A 45 -8.51 4.43 13.06
C VAL A 45 -7.03 4.05 13.09
N LEU A 46 -6.66 3.27 14.10
CA LEU A 46 -5.30 2.83 14.38
C LEU A 46 -5.33 1.34 14.72
N GLU A 47 -4.61 0.51 13.96
CA GLU A 47 -4.38 -0.90 14.32
C GLU A 47 -3.38 -1.01 15.50
N ASP A 48 -3.44 -2.10 16.26
CA ASP A 48 -2.54 -2.34 17.40
C ASP A 48 -1.13 -2.82 16.98
N ASN A 49 -0.92 -3.10 15.69
CA ASN A 49 0.26 -3.75 15.12
C ASN A 49 1.15 -2.79 14.31
N MET A 50 1.25 -1.53 14.75
CA MET A 50 1.97 -0.46 14.04
C MET A 50 3.36 -0.18 14.60
N ALA A 51 4.22 0.37 13.75
CA ALA A 51 5.47 1.00 14.13
C ALA A 51 5.49 2.47 13.69
N LEU A 52 6.17 3.31 14.48
CA LEU A 52 6.42 4.70 14.12
C LEU A 52 7.47 4.78 13.02
N MET A 53 7.18 5.57 11.98
CA MET A 53 8.14 5.83 10.91
C MET A 53 9.07 7.01 11.19
N GLY A 54 8.95 7.64 12.37
CA GLY A 54 9.74 8.80 12.80
C GLY A 54 9.30 10.14 12.19
N GLY A 55 8.08 10.20 11.63
CA GLY A 55 7.59 11.31 10.81
C GLY A 55 6.54 12.25 11.43
N THR A 56 6.13 12.05 12.68
CA THR A 56 5.06 12.86 13.31
C THR A 56 5.62 14.21 13.80
N SER A 57 5.85 15.13 12.87
CA SER A 57 6.21 16.52 13.20
C SER A 57 4.97 17.36 13.47
N GLN A 58 5.10 18.42 14.29
CA GLN A 58 4.00 19.36 14.52
C GLN A 58 3.50 19.96 13.19
N LYS A 59 4.41 20.28 12.26
CA LYS A 59 4.07 20.77 10.93
C LYS A 59 3.13 19.82 10.18
N LEU A 60 3.36 18.51 10.26
CA LEU A 60 2.49 17.52 9.63
C LEU A 60 1.10 17.50 10.29
N LEU A 61 1.05 17.56 11.62
CA LEU A 61 -0.22 17.59 12.36
C LEU A 61 -1.02 18.87 12.05
N ASP A 62 -0.35 20.02 11.99
CA ASP A 62 -0.97 21.30 11.63
C ASP A 62 -1.50 21.25 10.19
N SER A 63 -0.72 20.70 9.26
CA SER A 63 -1.16 20.50 7.87
C SER A 63 -2.36 19.58 7.76
N LEU A 64 -2.40 18.47 8.51
CA LEU A 64 -3.56 17.56 8.55
C LEU A 64 -4.79 18.23 9.17
N SER A 65 -4.61 18.97 10.26
CA SER A 65 -5.69 19.71 10.90
C SER A 65 -6.28 20.74 9.94
N ALA A 66 -5.44 21.57 9.33
CA ALA A 66 -5.85 22.59 8.36
C ALA A 66 -6.55 21.96 7.15
N TYR A 67 -5.96 20.89 6.56
CA TYR A 67 -6.54 20.19 5.43
C TYR A 67 -7.94 19.64 5.76
N THR A 68 -8.12 19.00 6.91
CA THR A 68 -9.42 18.43 7.28
C THR A 68 -10.46 19.48 7.72
N GLU A 69 -10.05 20.71 8.03
CA GLU A 69 -10.95 21.81 8.41
C GLU A 69 -11.35 22.69 7.21
N ASP A 70 -10.61 22.59 6.11
CA ASP A 70 -10.88 23.35 4.89
C ASP A 70 -12.09 22.77 4.13
N ALA A 71 -13.19 23.51 4.14
CA ALA A 71 -14.43 23.15 3.46
C ALA A 71 -14.32 23.12 1.92
N SER A 72 -13.23 23.65 1.35
CA SER A 72 -12.96 23.55 -0.10
C SER A 72 -12.27 22.26 -0.51
N THR A 73 -11.74 21.49 0.45
CA THR A 73 -11.10 20.21 0.19
C THR A 73 -12.13 19.08 0.24
N ASP A 74 -12.14 18.27 -0.81
CA ASP A 74 -12.95 17.06 -0.89
C ASP A 74 -12.07 15.86 -0.49
N TRP A 75 -12.39 15.22 0.63
CA TRP A 75 -11.67 14.07 1.15
C TRP A 75 -12.60 13.16 1.94
N ASP A 76 -12.47 11.86 1.69
CA ASP A 76 -13.16 10.83 2.48
C ASP A 76 -12.20 10.12 3.42
N MET A 77 -10.95 9.98 2.98
CA MET A 77 -9.96 9.19 3.68
C MET A 77 -8.57 9.81 3.57
N ILE A 78 -7.89 9.89 4.72
CA ILE A 78 -6.48 10.25 4.82
C ILE A 78 -5.71 9.06 5.38
N ASN A 79 -4.95 8.39 4.52
CA ASN A 79 -4.03 7.34 4.91
C ASN A 79 -2.88 7.91 5.77
N LEU A 80 -2.75 7.39 6.99
CA LEU A 80 -1.63 7.65 7.90
C LEU A 80 -0.61 6.49 7.91
N SER A 81 -0.93 5.42 7.21
CA SER A 81 -0.08 4.30 6.79
C SER A 81 -0.60 3.78 5.46
N TYR A 82 0.28 3.45 4.53
CA TYR A 82 -0.09 2.70 3.32
C TYR A 82 1.07 1.83 2.83
N ASN A 83 0.74 0.74 2.16
CA ASN A 83 1.68 -0.17 1.52
C ASN A 83 2.12 0.40 0.16
N PRO A 84 3.39 0.80 -0.04
CA PRO A 84 3.84 1.37 -1.30
C PRO A 84 4.13 0.31 -2.39
N TYR A 85 3.99 -0.98 -2.06
CA TYR A 85 4.33 -2.10 -2.94
C TYR A 85 3.13 -2.66 -3.71
N VAL A 86 2.03 -1.90 -3.76
CA VAL A 86 0.78 -2.41 -4.33
C VAL A 86 0.69 -2.16 -5.83
N PRO A 87 0.05 -3.07 -6.60
CA PRO A 87 -0.13 -2.88 -8.04
C PRO A 87 -0.90 -1.60 -8.35
N ASN A 88 -0.56 -0.96 -9.47
CA ASN A 88 -1.25 0.24 -9.99
C ASN A 88 -1.27 1.46 -9.05
N LEU A 89 -0.49 1.48 -7.97
CA LEU A 89 -0.42 2.67 -7.11
C LEU A 89 0.29 3.80 -7.85
N GLN A 90 -0.40 4.92 -7.98
CA GLN A 90 0.12 6.19 -8.42
C GLN A 90 0.00 7.20 -7.29
N VAL A 91 1.04 8.01 -7.12
CA VAL A 91 1.10 9.05 -6.10
C VAL A 91 1.27 10.39 -6.80
N SER A 92 0.38 11.33 -6.54
CA SER A 92 0.48 12.69 -7.06
C SER A 92 0.52 13.70 -5.92
N ARG A 93 1.21 14.82 -6.16
CA ARG A 93 1.31 15.91 -5.19
C ARG A 93 0.03 16.75 -5.21
N THR A 94 -0.37 17.23 -4.04
CA THR A 94 -1.41 18.26 -3.91
C THR A 94 -0.75 19.63 -3.75
N GLU A 95 -1.56 20.69 -3.59
CA GLU A 95 -1.06 22.02 -3.23
C GLU A 95 -0.42 22.05 -1.83
N ASN A 96 -0.79 21.10 -0.96
CA ASN A 96 -0.18 20.92 0.36
C ASN A 96 0.92 19.87 0.27
N ASP A 97 2.18 20.27 0.46
CA ASP A 97 3.35 19.36 0.42
C ASP A 97 3.25 18.19 1.40
N ASN A 98 2.47 18.33 2.47
CA ASN A 98 2.26 17.31 3.47
C ASN A 98 1.07 16.39 3.19
N ILE A 99 0.38 16.57 2.06
CA ILE A 99 -0.74 15.76 1.62
C ILE A 99 -0.49 15.31 0.17
N ILE A 100 -0.61 14.02 -0.08
CA ILE A 100 -0.46 13.42 -1.42
C ILE A 100 -1.74 12.71 -1.79
N LYS A 101 -2.11 12.74 -3.06
CA LYS A 101 -3.24 11.98 -3.58
C LYS A 101 -2.78 10.59 -3.97
N LEU A 102 -3.57 9.59 -3.58
CA LEU A 102 -3.32 8.19 -3.89
C LEU A 102 -4.35 7.73 -4.90
N SER A 103 -3.90 7.20 -6.03
CA SER A 103 -4.75 6.49 -6.98
C SER A 103 -4.25 5.05 -7.08
N CYS A 104 -5.16 4.09 -7.03
CA CYS A 104 -4.83 2.67 -7.14
C CYS A 104 -6.01 1.91 -7.74
N GLY A 105 -5.72 0.82 -8.46
CA GLY A 105 -6.74 -0.05 -9.01
C GLY A 105 -7.42 -0.90 -7.92
N ILE A 106 -8.58 -1.46 -8.23
CA ILE A 106 -9.26 -2.45 -7.40
C ILE A 106 -8.33 -3.67 -7.21
N GLY A 107 -8.25 -4.20 -5.98
CA GLY A 107 -7.37 -5.33 -5.63
C GLY A 107 -5.93 -4.93 -5.31
N SER A 108 -5.68 -3.64 -5.07
CA SER A 108 -4.35 -3.15 -4.71
C SER A 108 -4.02 -3.39 -3.23
N ALA A 109 -4.99 -3.54 -2.32
CA ALA A 109 -4.73 -3.78 -0.90
C ALA A 109 -3.75 -2.75 -0.29
N LEU A 110 -4.01 -1.46 -0.54
CA LEU A 110 -3.21 -0.32 -0.08
C LEU A 110 -3.00 -0.28 1.45
N GLY A 111 -3.87 -0.98 2.20
CA GLY A 111 -3.78 -1.18 3.65
C GLY A 111 -4.64 -0.20 4.45
N THR A 112 -5.07 -0.66 5.62
CA THR A 112 -5.95 0.05 6.58
C THR A 112 -5.31 0.22 7.95
N THR A 113 -4.00 0.06 8.05
CA THR A 113 -3.27 0.04 9.31
C THR A 113 -3.43 1.33 10.13
N ALA A 114 -3.47 2.49 9.46
CA ALA A 114 -3.73 3.77 10.11
C ALA A 114 -4.36 4.74 9.12
N TYR A 115 -5.49 5.36 9.48
CA TYR A 115 -6.15 6.36 8.64
C TYR A 115 -7.11 7.24 9.43
N ILE A 116 -7.46 8.38 8.83
CA ILE A 116 -8.59 9.22 9.23
C ILE A 116 -9.67 9.04 8.17
N ILE A 117 -10.93 8.87 8.58
CA ILE A 117 -12.08 8.83 7.68
C ILE A 117 -13.11 9.89 8.08
N SER A 118 -13.71 10.57 7.10
CA SER A 118 -14.82 11.49 7.33
C SER A 118 -16.07 10.73 7.79
N GLU A 119 -16.99 11.41 8.46
CA GLU A 119 -18.24 10.77 8.87
C GLU A 119 -19.09 10.41 7.64
N ALA A 120 -19.05 11.24 6.59
CA ALA A 120 -19.67 10.93 5.29
C ALA A 120 -19.08 9.64 4.67
N GLY A 121 -17.75 9.55 4.56
CA GLY A 121 -17.08 8.38 4.00
C GLY A 121 -17.33 7.11 4.82
N LEU A 122 -17.37 7.21 6.16
CA LEU A 122 -17.72 6.04 6.99
C LEU A 122 -19.18 5.61 6.77
N ARG A 123 -20.12 6.56 6.64
CA ARG A 123 -21.53 6.25 6.37
C ARG A 123 -21.68 5.57 5.02
N GLU A 124 -20.99 6.04 3.99
CA GLU A 124 -20.98 5.42 2.67
C GLU A 124 -20.44 3.99 2.73
N LEU A 125 -19.32 3.77 3.41
CA LEU A 125 -18.75 2.44 3.61
C LEU A 125 -19.72 1.47 4.32
N LEU A 126 -20.40 1.94 5.37
CA LEU A 126 -21.40 1.14 6.09
C LEU A 126 -22.66 0.86 5.27
N GLN A 127 -23.11 1.83 4.47
CA GLN A 127 -24.23 1.63 3.55
C GLN A 127 -23.89 0.62 2.46
N HIS A 128 -22.66 0.68 1.94
CA HIS A 128 -22.15 -0.27 0.98
C HIS A 128 -22.10 -1.69 1.55
N ASP A 129 -21.53 -1.87 2.75
CA ASP A 129 -21.49 -3.16 3.45
C ASP A 129 -22.88 -3.71 3.74
N ALA A 130 -23.83 -2.87 4.16
CA ALA A 130 -25.21 -3.29 4.41
C ALA A 130 -25.94 -3.76 3.13
N LYS A 131 -25.55 -3.26 1.96
CA LYS A 131 -26.18 -3.58 0.67
C LYS A 131 -25.55 -4.80 -0.01
N GLU A 132 -24.22 -4.84 -0.07
CA GLU A 132 -23.48 -5.85 -0.84
C GLU A 132 -22.92 -6.99 0.06
N GLY A 133 -22.82 -6.76 1.38
CA GLY A 133 -22.14 -7.66 2.30
C GLY A 133 -20.63 -7.73 2.06
N TYR A 134 -19.98 -8.72 2.67
CA TYR A 134 -18.55 -8.95 2.47
C TYR A 134 -18.28 -9.60 1.11
N TYR A 135 -17.63 -8.87 0.20
CA TYR A 135 -17.16 -9.39 -1.09
C TYR A 135 -15.68 -9.13 -1.36
N ALA A 136 -15.09 -8.11 -0.74
CA ALA A 136 -13.69 -7.74 -0.92
C ALA A 136 -13.08 -7.21 0.40
N PRO A 137 -11.74 -7.23 0.55
CA PRO A 137 -11.06 -6.58 1.66
C PRO A 137 -11.39 -5.07 1.73
N ILE A 138 -11.56 -4.54 2.94
CA ILE A 138 -11.88 -3.12 3.19
C ILE A 138 -10.97 -2.14 2.40
N PRO A 139 -9.64 -2.33 2.31
CA PRO A 139 -8.79 -1.41 1.54
C PRO A 139 -9.15 -1.32 0.05
N ASP A 140 -9.70 -2.39 -0.53
CA ASP A 140 -10.12 -2.46 -1.93
C ASP A 140 -11.49 -1.80 -2.11
N VAL A 141 -12.44 -2.05 -1.19
CA VAL A 141 -13.74 -1.35 -1.15
C VAL A 141 -13.52 0.16 -1.02
N MET A 142 -12.59 0.59 -0.16
CA MET A 142 -12.23 2.01 -0.03
C MET A 142 -11.58 2.58 -1.31
N ALA A 143 -10.85 1.78 -2.09
CA ALA A 143 -10.32 2.23 -3.37
C ALA A 143 -11.42 2.39 -4.44
N GLU A 144 -12.45 1.55 -4.36
CA GLU A 144 -13.63 1.60 -5.23
C GLU A 144 -14.54 2.80 -4.91
N LEU A 145 -14.81 3.04 -3.61
CA LEU A 145 -15.69 4.12 -3.16
C LEU A 145 -15.02 5.50 -3.22
N PHE A 146 -13.73 5.59 -2.92
CA PHE A 146 -13.02 6.86 -2.78
C PHE A 146 -11.86 7.03 -3.78
N PRO A 147 -12.08 6.82 -5.10
CA PRO A 147 -10.98 6.84 -6.08
C PRO A 147 -10.32 8.23 -6.20
N GLU A 148 -11.08 9.30 -5.98
CA GLU A 148 -10.64 10.68 -6.19
C GLU A 148 -10.39 11.46 -4.88
N THR A 149 -10.99 11.03 -3.79
CA THR A 149 -11.02 11.68 -2.46
C THR A 149 -10.15 10.96 -1.43
N ARG A 150 -9.32 10.00 -1.89
CA ARG A 150 -8.34 9.29 -1.08
C ARG A 150 -6.96 9.95 -1.14
N VAL A 151 -6.50 10.40 0.01
CA VAL A 151 -5.20 11.06 0.17
C VAL A 151 -4.36 10.39 1.25
N ALA A 152 -3.10 10.80 1.40
CA ALA A 152 -2.19 10.35 2.44
C ALA A 152 -1.38 11.50 3.03
N ALA A 153 -0.97 11.32 4.28
CA ALA A 153 0.05 12.13 4.92
C ALA A 153 1.42 11.96 4.25
N ASN A 154 2.18 13.04 4.12
CA ASN A 154 3.54 13.04 3.59
C ASN A 154 4.50 13.87 4.47
N PRO A 155 5.52 13.27 5.11
CA PRO A 155 5.78 11.83 5.18
C PRO A 155 4.68 11.11 5.96
N VAL A 156 4.53 9.82 5.71
CA VAL A 156 3.59 8.96 6.42
C VAL A 156 4.07 8.74 7.88
N PRO A 157 3.22 8.92 8.90
CA PRO A 157 3.65 8.80 10.30
C PRO A 157 3.84 7.36 10.78
N PHE A 158 3.07 6.41 10.22
CA PHE A 158 3.05 5.01 10.66
C PHE A 158 3.38 4.05 9.52
N VAL A 159 3.88 2.88 9.90
CA VAL A 159 3.97 1.70 9.03
C VAL A 159 3.45 0.49 9.79
N ARG A 160 3.01 -0.54 9.05
CA ARG A 160 2.76 -1.85 9.66
C ARG A 160 4.04 -2.36 10.31
N ALA A 161 3.95 -2.91 11.52
CA ALA A 161 5.13 -3.43 12.20
C ALA A 161 5.79 -4.55 11.36
N PRO A 162 7.10 -4.48 11.09
CA PRO A 162 7.77 -5.41 10.17
C PRO A 162 7.68 -6.87 10.58
N LYS A 163 7.61 -7.14 11.89
CA LYS A 163 7.58 -8.49 12.46
C LYS A 163 6.18 -9.11 12.50
N THR A 164 5.18 -8.38 12.03
CA THR A 164 3.80 -8.90 11.94
C THR A 164 3.72 -9.94 10.84
N LYS A 165 3.68 -11.22 11.24
CA LYS A 165 3.59 -12.37 10.33
C LYS A 165 2.31 -12.30 9.49
N SER A 166 2.40 -12.73 8.24
CA SER A 166 1.31 -12.76 7.29
C SER A 166 0.41 -13.97 7.56
N LEU A 167 -0.88 -13.73 7.77
CA LEU A 167 -1.87 -14.81 7.90
C LEU A 167 -2.14 -15.51 6.57
N VAL A 168 -1.87 -14.84 5.45
CA VAL A 168 -2.26 -15.29 4.12
C VAL A 168 -1.07 -15.85 3.35
N ASN A 169 0.12 -15.29 3.55
CA ASN A 169 1.33 -15.61 2.79
C ASN A 169 2.56 -15.71 3.71
N PRO A 170 2.64 -16.72 4.60
CA PRO A 170 3.75 -16.86 5.55
C PRO A 170 5.11 -17.11 4.86
N GLN A 171 5.09 -17.66 3.63
CA GLN A 171 6.29 -17.87 2.83
C GLN A 171 7.02 -16.58 2.44
N LEU A 172 6.33 -15.44 2.50
CA LEU A 172 6.89 -14.13 2.18
C LEU A 172 7.27 -13.33 3.44
N ASP A 173 7.17 -13.91 4.64
CA ASP A 173 7.33 -13.15 5.88
C ASP A 173 8.72 -12.56 6.04
N ASP A 174 9.77 -13.27 5.64
CA ASP A 174 11.15 -12.76 5.74
C ASP A 174 11.38 -11.60 4.76
N LEU A 175 10.81 -11.69 3.56
CA LEU A 175 10.82 -10.60 2.59
C LEU A 175 10.02 -9.40 3.09
N ARG A 176 8.84 -9.64 3.66
CA ARG A 176 7.97 -8.61 4.26
C ARG A 176 8.66 -7.91 5.42
N GLU A 177 9.38 -8.65 6.27
CA GLU A 177 10.13 -8.07 7.39
C GLU A 177 11.19 -7.07 6.92
N VAL A 178 11.79 -7.29 5.75
CA VAL A 178 12.72 -6.34 5.13
C VAL A 178 11.99 -5.18 4.46
N LEU A 179 10.97 -5.47 3.63
CA LEU A 179 10.24 -4.45 2.87
C LEU A 179 9.50 -3.45 3.77
N PHE A 180 8.93 -3.94 4.88
CA PHE A 180 8.20 -3.09 5.83
C PHE A 180 9.10 -2.42 6.87
N GLN A 181 10.43 -2.56 6.77
CA GLN A 181 11.32 -1.73 7.59
C GLN A 181 11.00 -0.24 7.33
N PRO A 182 10.85 0.59 8.39
CA PRO A 182 10.51 1.99 8.25
C PRO A 182 11.39 2.75 7.25
N ILE A 183 12.69 2.48 7.26
CA ILE A 183 13.64 3.15 6.36
C ILE A 183 13.42 2.74 4.90
N VAL A 184 13.10 1.48 4.62
CA VAL A 184 12.88 0.97 3.26
C VAL A 184 11.57 1.53 2.72
N THR A 185 10.49 1.42 3.50
CA THR A 185 9.18 1.97 3.15
C THR A 185 9.25 3.48 2.89
N ALA A 186 9.92 4.24 3.75
CA ALA A 186 10.07 5.69 3.57
C ALA A 186 10.79 6.06 2.27
N GLN A 187 11.83 5.32 1.87
CA GLN A 187 12.55 5.60 0.62
C GLN A 187 11.69 5.32 -0.61
N VAL A 188 10.92 4.23 -0.59
CA VAL A 188 10.03 3.87 -1.71
C VAL A 188 8.90 4.90 -1.83
N GLN A 189 8.31 5.32 -0.72
CA GLN A 189 7.31 6.39 -0.71
C GLN A 189 7.90 7.71 -1.23
N ARG A 190 9.12 8.10 -0.80
CA ARG A 190 9.80 9.28 -1.33
C ARG A 190 10.04 9.20 -2.83
N LEU A 191 10.41 8.03 -3.35
CA LEU A 191 10.60 7.81 -4.78
C LEU A 191 9.28 7.95 -5.55
N LEU A 192 8.19 7.37 -5.05
CA LEU A 192 6.85 7.51 -5.63
C LEU A 192 6.41 8.98 -5.65
N VAL A 193 6.55 9.71 -4.54
CA VAL A 193 6.20 11.13 -4.43
C VAL A 193 7.09 12.04 -5.30
N SER A 194 8.37 11.69 -5.46
CA SER A 194 9.31 12.50 -6.24
C SER A 194 9.12 12.32 -7.74
N THR A 195 8.81 11.10 -8.18
CA THR A 195 8.71 10.76 -9.60
C THR A 195 7.29 10.86 -10.15
N GLY A 196 6.26 10.70 -9.30
CA GLY A 196 4.86 10.60 -9.73
C GLY A 196 4.56 9.33 -10.54
N LEU A 197 5.51 8.40 -10.62
CA LEU A 197 5.39 7.17 -11.39
C LEU A 197 4.51 6.17 -10.66
N SER A 198 3.76 5.38 -11.43
CA SER A 198 3.04 4.25 -10.88
C SER A 198 3.99 3.11 -10.49
N THR A 199 3.59 2.28 -9.54
CA THR A 199 4.35 1.10 -9.13
C THR A 199 4.59 0.11 -10.29
N ASN A 200 3.70 0.07 -11.28
CA ASN A 200 3.88 -0.72 -12.49
C ASN A 200 5.03 -0.22 -13.37
N ALA A 201 5.30 1.09 -13.36
CA ALA A 201 6.43 1.67 -14.08
C ALA A 201 7.74 1.52 -13.29
N LEU A 202 7.67 1.46 -11.95
CA LEU A 202 8.86 1.37 -11.10
C LEU A 202 9.67 0.09 -11.33
N LEU A 203 9.03 -1.08 -11.47
CA LEU A 203 9.77 -2.33 -11.66
C LEU A 203 10.55 -2.35 -12.99
N PRO A 204 9.94 -2.07 -14.16
CA PRO A 204 10.68 -1.94 -15.42
C PRO A 204 11.80 -0.90 -15.34
N LEU A 205 11.56 0.26 -14.73
CA LEU A 205 12.60 1.29 -14.58
C LEU A 205 13.73 0.84 -13.65
N THR A 206 13.43 0.10 -12.59
CA THR A 206 14.44 -0.49 -11.71
C THR A 206 15.27 -1.52 -12.46
N ILE A 207 14.64 -2.37 -13.28
CA ILE A 207 15.34 -3.32 -14.14
C ILE A 207 16.24 -2.59 -15.14
N LEU A 208 15.73 -1.56 -15.82
CA LEU A 208 16.51 -0.76 -16.77
C LEU A 208 17.68 -0.04 -16.09
N ALA A 209 17.48 0.52 -14.89
CA ALA A 209 18.54 1.15 -14.11
C ALA A 209 19.61 0.14 -13.68
N LEU A 210 19.20 -1.05 -13.21
CA LEU A 210 20.12 -2.13 -12.85
C LEU A 210 20.89 -2.65 -14.06
N LEU A 211 20.24 -2.81 -15.21
CA LEU A 211 20.89 -3.19 -16.48
C LEU A 211 21.90 -2.13 -16.93
N GLY A 212 21.53 -0.85 -16.85
CA GLY A 212 22.44 0.26 -17.16
C GLY A 212 23.65 0.28 -16.24
N MET A 213 23.44 0.11 -14.93
CA MET A 213 24.54 0.04 -13.96
C MET A 213 25.41 -1.21 -14.16
N ALA A 214 24.82 -2.37 -14.48
CA ALA A 214 25.55 -3.59 -14.78
C ALA A 214 26.42 -3.43 -16.04
N ALA A 215 25.88 -2.82 -17.10
CA ALA A 215 26.62 -2.57 -18.34
C ALA A 215 27.78 -1.58 -18.12
N LEU A 216 27.55 -0.48 -17.42
CA LEU A 216 28.58 0.52 -17.12
C LEU A 216 29.67 -0.03 -16.19
N SER A 217 29.29 -0.67 -15.07
CA SER A 217 30.25 -1.24 -14.12
C SER A 217 31.00 -2.44 -14.71
N GLY A 218 30.33 -3.26 -15.53
CA GLY A 218 30.96 -4.36 -16.26
C GLY A 218 31.98 -3.87 -17.28
N GLY A 219 31.67 -2.80 -18.03
CA GLY A 219 32.61 -2.16 -18.94
C GLY A 219 33.87 -1.68 -18.22
N VAL A 220 33.69 -0.92 -17.13
CA VAL A 220 34.82 -0.44 -16.29
C VAL A 220 35.64 -1.62 -15.74
N THR A 221 34.98 -2.70 -15.32
CA THR A 221 35.66 -3.90 -14.80
C THR A 221 36.48 -4.61 -15.89
N LEU A 222 35.94 -4.74 -17.10
CA LEU A 222 36.63 -5.34 -18.24
C LEU A 222 37.81 -4.48 -18.71
N ASP A 223 37.62 -3.16 -18.80
CA ASP A 223 38.68 -2.22 -19.16
C ASP A 223 39.81 -2.22 -18.12
N ALA A 224 39.45 -2.32 -16.83
CA ALA A 224 40.41 -2.45 -15.74
C ALA A 224 41.21 -3.74 -15.85
N PHE A 225 40.53 -4.86 -16.10
CA PHE A 225 41.18 -6.16 -16.27
C PHE A 225 42.12 -6.18 -17.48
N TRP A 226 41.66 -5.62 -18.61
CA TRP A 226 42.45 -5.51 -19.84
C TRP A 226 43.69 -4.63 -19.64
N SER A 227 43.53 -3.48 -18.98
CA SER A 227 44.64 -2.58 -18.66
C SER A 227 45.66 -3.24 -17.73
N ILE A 228 45.23 -3.91 -16.67
CA ILE A 228 46.14 -4.63 -15.77
C ILE A 228 46.95 -5.70 -16.52
N ILE A 229 46.31 -6.45 -17.44
CA ILE A 229 47.00 -7.48 -18.22
C ILE A 229 48.01 -6.89 -19.20
N HIS A 230 47.67 -5.79 -19.89
CA HIS A 230 48.49 -5.26 -20.98
C HIS A 230 49.52 -4.21 -20.55
N THR A 231 49.19 -3.37 -19.56
CA THR A 231 50.05 -2.26 -19.11
C THR A 231 50.61 -2.49 -17.71
N GLY A 232 50.14 -3.50 -16.98
CA GLY A 232 50.58 -3.82 -15.62
C GLY A 232 50.02 -2.90 -14.54
N SER A 233 49.18 -1.92 -14.89
CA SER A 233 48.62 -0.95 -13.95
C SER A 233 47.25 -0.45 -14.39
N TYR A 234 46.40 -0.09 -13.43
CA TYR A 234 45.11 0.55 -13.68
C TYR A 234 44.83 1.60 -12.60
N ASP A 235 44.71 2.86 -13.02
CA ASP A 235 44.45 4.03 -12.15
C ASP A 235 42.95 4.35 -12.11
N GLY A 236 42.14 3.39 -11.63
CA GLY A 236 40.70 3.58 -11.51
C GLY A 236 40.08 2.78 -10.36
N PRO A 237 38.81 3.07 -10.00
CA PRO A 237 38.15 2.50 -8.83
C PRO A 237 37.65 1.05 -9.08
N ILE A 238 38.56 0.12 -9.34
CA ILE A 238 38.25 -1.26 -9.74
C ILE A 238 37.39 -2.00 -8.71
N LEU A 239 37.65 -1.82 -7.41
CA LEU A 239 36.88 -2.46 -6.33
C LEU A 239 35.41 -2.03 -6.35
N PHE A 240 35.14 -0.76 -6.59
CA PHE A 240 33.78 -0.23 -6.66
C PHE A 240 33.04 -0.74 -7.90
N ALA A 241 33.73 -0.83 -9.03
CA ALA A 241 33.16 -1.38 -10.27
C ALA A 241 32.78 -2.86 -10.09
N ILE A 242 33.68 -3.68 -9.56
CA ILE A 242 33.43 -5.10 -9.31
C ILE A 242 32.25 -5.29 -8.34
N LEU A 243 32.24 -4.58 -7.21
CA LEU A 243 31.15 -4.67 -6.23
C LEU A 243 29.82 -4.23 -6.83
N SER A 244 29.80 -3.15 -7.61
CA SER A 244 28.60 -2.68 -8.30
C SER A 244 28.09 -3.70 -9.32
N THR A 245 28.98 -4.34 -10.09
CA THR A 245 28.59 -5.41 -11.03
C THR A 245 28.00 -6.60 -10.29
N LEU A 246 28.64 -7.08 -9.21
CA LEU A 246 28.14 -8.19 -8.41
C LEU A 246 26.76 -7.90 -7.82
N ILE A 247 26.56 -6.71 -7.24
CA ILE A 247 25.28 -6.32 -6.64
C ILE A 247 24.19 -6.21 -7.72
N THR A 248 24.48 -5.55 -8.84
CA THR A 248 23.49 -5.33 -9.90
C THR A 248 23.10 -6.62 -10.60
N VAL A 249 24.06 -7.48 -10.95
CA VAL A 249 23.80 -8.79 -11.57
C VAL A 249 23.04 -9.71 -10.62
N SER A 250 23.44 -9.78 -9.34
CA SER A 250 22.73 -10.58 -8.34
C SER A 250 21.30 -10.10 -8.14
N SER A 251 21.09 -8.78 -8.10
CA SER A 251 19.75 -8.18 -8.00
C SER A 251 18.89 -8.52 -9.22
N LEU A 252 19.45 -8.42 -10.42
CA LEU A 252 18.76 -8.81 -11.67
C LEU A 252 18.42 -10.30 -11.69
N ALA A 253 19.32 -11.18 -11.22
CA ALA A 253 19.07 -12.61 -11.12
C ALA A 253 17.91 -12.93 -10.16
N ILE A 254 17.87 -12.27 -8.99
CA ILE A 254 16.78 -12.39 -8.02
C ILE A 254 15.46 -11.90 -8.63
N ILE A 255 15.45 -10.75 -9.30
CA ILE A 255 14.25 -10.23 -9.98
C ILE A 255 13.79 -11.20 -11.08
N ALA A 256 14.71 -11.68 -11.93
CA ALA A 256 14.39 -12.62 -13.00
C ALA A 256 13.81 -13.93 -12.44
N GLN A 257 14.41 -14.48 -11.38
CA GLN A 257 13.89 -15.64 -10.69
C GLN A 257 12.49 -15.38 -10.13
N GLY A 258 12.27 -14.21 -9.51
CA GLY A 258 10.95 -13.81 -9.03
C GLY A 258 9.90 -13.73 -10.14
N VAL A 259 10.24 -13.17 -11.30
CA VAL A 259 9.35 -13.10 -12.47
C VAL A 259 9.05 -14.49 -13.03
N ILE A 260 10.03 -15.38 -13.09
CA ILE A 260 9.85 -16.76 -13.59
C ILE A 260 8.97 -17.58 -12.65
N LEU A 261 9.11 -17.39 -11.35
CA LEU A 261 8.35 -18.11 -10.32
C LEU A 261 6.98 -17.47 -10.02
N ALA A 262 6.72 -16.25 -10.53
CA ALA A 262 5.45 -15.57 -10.29
C ALA A 262 4.29 -16.40 -10.88
N PRO A 263 3.24 -16.68 -10.09
CA PRO A 263 2.05 -17.33 -10.61
C PRO A 263 1.47 -16.45 -11.73
N LYS A 264 1.03 -17.08 -12.82
CA LYS A 264 0.39 -16.36 -13.92
C LYS A 264 -0.81 -15.59 -13.36
N PRO A 265 -1.03 -14.34 -13.80
CA PRO A 265 -2.18 -13.57 -13.35
C PRO A 265 -3.46 -14.41 -13.59
N PRO A 266 -4.41 -14.42 -12.65
CA PRO A 266 -5.68 -15.09 -12.86
C PRO A 266 -6.26 -14.55 -14.16
N GLN A 267 -6.57 -15.47 -15.10
CA GLN A 267 -7.33 -15.09 -16.28
C GLN A 267 -8.66 -14.57 -15.76
N THR A 268 -8.89 -13.27 -15.92
CA THR A 268 -10.22 -12.69 -15.68
C THR A 268 -11.19 -13.52 -16.51
N ALA A 269 -12.15 -14.19 -15.85
CA ALA A 269 -13.28 -14.81 -16.52
C ALA A 269 -14.15 -13.68 -17.10
N ALA A 270 -13.67 -13.08 -18.18
CA ALA A 270 -14.34 -12.09 -18.99
C ALA A 270 -14.40 -12.65 -20.41
N SER A 271 -15.15 -13.75 -20.57
CA SER A 271 -15.60 -14.25 -21.88
C SER A 271 -16.86 -15.11 -21.84
N ASP A 272 -17.39 -15.49 -20.68
CA ASP A 272 -18.51 -16.44 -20.63
C ASP A 272 -19.89 -15.78 -20.51
N THR A 273 -20.00 -14.46 -20.66
CA THR A 273 -21.29 -13.73 -20.56
C THR A 273 -21.83 -13.20 -21.89
N GLU A 274 -21.08 -13.30 -23.00
CA GLU A 274 -21.60 -12.93 -24.33
C GLU A 274 -22.19 -14.11 -25.13
N GLU A 275 -21.94 -15.37 -24.74
CA GLU A 275 -22.47 -16.53 -25.48
C GLU A 275 -23.82 -17.08 -24.96
N GLN A 276 -24.33 -16.58 -23.82
CA GLN A 276 -25.64 -16.99 -23.28
C GLN A 276 -26.81 -16.03 -23.57
N ASN A 277 -26.55 -14.86 -24.16
CA ASN A 277 -27.62 -13.94 -24.61
C ASN A 277 -27.91 -14.02 -26.12
N ALA A 278 -27.35 -15.02 -26.81
CA ALA A 278 -27.70 -15.35 -28.20
C ALA A 278 -28.76 -16.45 -28.33
N PHE A 279 -29.22 -17.04 -27.22
CA PHE A 279 -30.36 -17.97 -27.16
C PHE A 279 -31.15 -17.78 -25.84
N ALA A 280 -31.89 -16.68 -25.75
CA ALA A 280 -33.04 -16.51 -24.87
C ALA A 280 -34.02 -15.50 -25.47
#